data_AF-A0A1H7HJL5-F1
#
_entry.id   AF-A0A1H7HJL5-F1
#
_cell.length_a   1.000
_cell.length_b   1.000
_cell.length_c   1.000
_cell.angle_alpha   90.00
_cell.angle_beta   90.00
_cell.angle_gamma   90.00
#
_symmetry.space_group_name_H-M   'P 1'
#
loop_
_entity.id
_entity.type
_entity.pdbx_description
1 polymer ?
#
loop_
_entity_poly.entity_id
_entity_poly.type
_entity_poly.pdbx_seq_one_letter_code
_entity_poly.pdbx_strand_id
1 'polypeptide(L)'
;MNWAGIFSMALVAATATAQVHAADKRYPLDFVRKIEIIDPSNRSAWENKDFLDCSDVVLTEEDVRYALQHMRRVSEKSYFGEYTEISGCLGGASVTFKNGKVIVIGIEPTGRINIFESNAKLEPTNALESFYDCAPCKERKMALLKDALNRADERRLRRLEAEGKIPPGEAEHRLKVLRNSR
;
A
#
# COMPACT_ATOMS: atom_id res chain seq x y z
N MET A 1 -23.11 61.88 19.56
CA MET A 1 -22.21 60.71 19.74
C MET A 1 -22.79 59.57 18.94
N ASN A 2 -22.29 59.35 17.72
CA ASN A 2 -22.66 58.20 16.90
C ASN A 2 -21.48 57.25 16.79
N TRP A 3 -21.78 56.01 17.17
CA TRP A 3 -20.95 54.82 17.20
C TRP A 3 -21.00 54.17 15.81
N ALA A 4 -19.85 53.80 15.25
CA ALA A 4 -19.73 52.66 14.33
C ALA A 4 -18.25 52.47 13.97
N GLY A 5 -17.58 51.59 14.71
CA GLY A 5 -16.32 51.02 14.25
C GLY A 5 -16.60 50.00 13.15
N ILE A 6 -15.83 50.06 12.06
CA ILE A 6 -15.83 49.02 11.02
C ILE A 6 -14.59 48.15 11.27
N PHE A 7 -14.82 46.97 11.84
CA PHE A 7 -13.85 45.88 11.90
C PHE A 7 -13.85 45.19 10.51
N SER A 8 -12.78 45.37 9.74
CA SER A 8 -12.54 44.57 8.53
C SER A 8 -11.90 43.24 8.93
N MET A 9 -12.72 42.18 9.06
CA MET A 9 -12.23 40.81 9.19
C MET A 9 -11.71 40.35 7.82
N ALA A 10 -10.40 40.14 7.71
CA ALA A 10 -9.79 39.47 6.56
C ALA A 10 -10.16 37.98 6.61
N LEU A 11 -10.93 37.50 5.62
CA LEU A 11 -11.14 36.07 5.40
C LEU A 11 -9.82 35.44 4.93
N VAL A 12 -9.20 34.64 5.79
CA VAL A 12 -8.13 33.72 5.39
C VAL A 12 -8.80 32.57 4.64
N ALA A 13 -8.63 32.53 3.31
CA ALA A 13 -9.05 31.40 2.50
C ALA A 13 -8.15 30.20 2.82
N ALA A 14 -8.67 29.23 3.55
CA ALA A 14 -8.03 27.93 3.72
C ALA A 14 -8.14 27.17 2.39
N THR A 15 -7.06 27.17 1.59
CA THR A 15 -6.94 26.24 0.47
C THR A 15 -6.72 24.83 1.03
N ALA A 16 -7.80 24.12 1.31
CA ALA A 16 -7.75 22.68 1.44
C ALA A 16 -7.33 22.11 0.07
N THR A 17 -6.04 21.80 -0.09
CA THR A 17 -5.56 21.02 -1.22
C THR A 17 -6.14 19.62 -1.07
N ALA A 18 -7.35 19.40 -1.58
CA ALA A 18 -7.80 18.06 -1.88
C ALA A 18 -6.80 17.49 -2.89
N GLN A 19 -5.86 16.67 -2.42
CA GLN A 19 -5.09 15.81 -3.31
C GLN A 19 -6.09 14.84 -3.90
N VAL A 20 -6.70 15.22 -5.01
CA VAL A 20 -7.60 14.36 -5.76
C VAL A 20 -6.72 13.24 -6.33
N HIS A 21 -6.68 12.10 -5.64
CA HIS A 21 -6.13 10.84 -6.13
C HIS A 21 -6.99 10.40 -7.31
N ALA A 22 -6.66 10.89 -8.50
CA ALA A 22 -7.38 10.55 -9.72
C ALA A 22 -6.84 9.24 -10.29
N ALA A 23 -7.71 8.22 -10.35
CA ALA A 23 -7.47 6.96 -11.04
C ALA A 23 -6.95 7.17 -12.47
N ASP A 24 -6.04 6.32 -12.93
CA ASP A 24 -5.58 6.35 -14.32
C ASP A 24 -6.69 5.86 -15.27
N LYS A 25 -7.14 6.74 -16.16
CA LYS A 25 -8.23 6.46 -17.12
C LYS A 25 -7.93 5.32 -18.08
N ARG A 26 -6.66 4.90 -18.23
CA ARG A 26 -6.29 3.75 -19.09
C ARG A 26 -6.79 2.43 -18.51
N TYR A 27 -7.02 2.36 -17.20
CA TYR A 27 -7.38 1.15 -16.47
C TYR A 27 -8.64 1.37 -15.61
N PRO A 28 -9.79 1.68 -16.23
CA PRO A 28 -10.95 2.09 -15.47
C PRO A 28 -11.65 0.88 -14.82
N LEU A 29 -11.98 1.02 -13.53
CA LEU A 29 -12.46 -0.07 -12.67
C LEU A 29 -13.79 -0.68 -13.17
N ASP A 30 -14.68 0.13 -13.74
CA ASP A 30 -15.96 -0.27 -14.32
C ASP A 30 -15.83 -1.17 -15.56
N PHE A 31 -14.66 -1.16 -16.21
CA PHE A 31 -14.32 -2.04 -17.32
C PHE A 31 -13.63 -3.33 -16.89
N VAL A 32 -13.34 -3.53 -15.60
CA VAL A 32 -12.75 -4.78 -15.12
C VAL A 32 -13.76 -5.91 -15.28
N ARG A 33 -13.33 -6.97 -15.98
CA ARG A 33 -14.09 -8.21 -16.15
C ARG A 33 -13.67 -9.26 -15.14
N LYS A 34 -12.36 -9.42 -14.91
CA LYS A 34 -11.79 -10.44 -14.02
C LYS A 34 -10.51 -9.92 -13.37
N ILE A 35 -10.31 -10.29 -12.11
CA ILE A 35 -9.05 -10.13 -11.39
C ILE A 35 -8.62 -11.53 -10.98
N GLU A 36 -7.35 -11.86 -11.13
CA GLU A 36 -6.77 -13.10 -10.61
C GLU A 36 -5.52 -12.76 -9.81
N ILE A 37 -5.44 -13.24 -8.58
CA ILE A 37 -4.21 -13.11 -7.78
C ILE A 37 -3.22 -14.16 -8.28
N ILE A 38 -2.12 -13.71 -8.87
CA ILE A 38 -1.03 -14.56 -9.38
C ILE A 38 -0.10 -14.91 -8.21
N ASP A 39 0.18 -13.90 -7.39
CA ASP A 39 1.10 -13.98 -6.27
C ASP A 39 0.52 -13.19 -5.09
N PRO A 40 0.09 -13.86 -4.02
CA PRO A 40 -0.52 -13.18 -2.88
C PRO A 40 0.48 -12.27 -2.13
N SER A 41 1.78 -12.55 -2.18
CA SER A 41 2.90 -11.67 -1.76
C SER A 41 4.15 -12.53 -1.64
N ASN A 42 5.18 -12.24 -2.43
CA ASN A 42 6.46 -12.93 -2.35
C ASN A 42 7.59 -12.02 -1.85
N ARG A 43 8.61 -12.68 -1.27
CA ARG A 43 9.84 -12.05 -0.80
C ARG A 43 10.70 -11.63 -1.99
N SER A 44 11.18 -10.40 -1.97
CA SER A 44 12.24 -9.94 -2.86
C SER A 44 13.57 -9.80 -2.11
N ALA A 45 14.67 -9.59 -2.84
CA ALA A 45 15.99 -9.31 -2.27
C ALA A 45 16.02 -8.01 -1.42
N TRP A 46 14.97 -7.20 -1.48
CA TRP A 46 14.80 -5.95 -0.75
C TRP A 46 13.91 -6.09 0.50
N GLU A 47 13.51 -7.32 0.86
CA GLU A 47 12.70 -7.60 2.06
C GLU A 47 13.44 -7.14 3.33
N ASN A 48 12.83 -6.23 4.08
CA ASN A 48 13.29 -5.89 5.44
C ASN A 48 12.37 -6.55 6.47
N LYS A 49 12.87 -7.63 7.09
CA LYS A 49 12.13 -8.42 8.09
C LYS A 49 11.89 -7.70 9.43
N ASP A 50 12.64 -6.63 9.70
CA ASP A 50 12.38 -5.77 10.86
C ASP A 50 11.23 -4.78 10.60
N PHE A 51 10.76 -4.69 9.34
CA PHE A 51 9.68 -3.82 8.90
C PHE A 51 8.39 -4.59 8.54
N LEU A 52 8.46 -5.72 7.82
CA LEU A 52 7.28 -6.49 7.35
C LEU A 52 7.60 -7.98 7.08
N ASP A 53 6.73 -8.91 7.48
CA ASP A 53 6.73 -10.29 6.95
C ASP A 53 5.75 -10.39 5.78
N CYS A 54 6.25 -10.63 4.56
CA CYS A 54 5.43 -10.66 3.35
C CYS A 54 4.34 -11.75 3.39
N SER A 55 4.53 -12.80 4.19
CA SER A 55 3.55 -13.88 4.37
C SER A 55 2.27 -13.39 5.07
N ASP A 56 2.38 -12.30 5.84
CA ASP A 56 1.26 -11.72 6.57
C ASP A 56 0.53 -10.63 5.75
N VAL A 57 0.98 -10.32 4.52
CA VAL A 57 0.41 -9.26 3.67
C VAL A 57 -0.18 -9.83 2.40
N VAL A 58 -1.31 -10.52 2.54
CA VAL A 58 -1.98 -11.12 1.39
C VAL A 58 -2.62 -10.04 0.52
N LEU A 59 -2.29 -10.06 -0.76
CA LEU A 59 -2.96 -9.31 -1.81
C LEU A 59 -4.31 -9.98 -2.11
N THR A 60 -5.36 -9.19 -2.04
CA THR A 60 -6.74 -9.61 -2.34
C THR A 60 -7.26 -8.91 -3.58
N GLU A 61 -8.34 -9.43 -4.17
CA GLU A 61 -9.00 -8.75 -5.29
C GLU A 61 -9.48 -7.34 -4.91
N GLU A 62 -9.92 -7.14 -3.66
CA GLU A 62 -10.35 -5.83 -3.17
C GLU A 62 -9.20 -4.82 -3.15
N ASP A 63 -7.99 -5.26 -2.76
CA ASP A 63 -6.79 -4.41 -2.82
C ASP A 63 -6.49 -3.97 -4.26
N VAL A 64 -6.63 -4.88 -5.22
CA VAL A 64 -6.43 -4.57 -6.64
C VAL A 64 -7.48 -3.57 -7.13
N ARG A 65 -8.76 -3.75 -6.77
CA ARG A 65 -9.82 -2.80 -7.13
C ARG A 65 -9.57 -1.42 -6.52
N TYR A 66 -9.18 -1.40 -5.26
CA TYR A 66 -8.87 -0.17 -4.54
C TYR A 66 -7.67 0.56 -5.16
N ALA A 67 -6.62 -0.18 -5.53
CA ALA A 67 -5.49 0.38 -6.25
C ALA A 67 -5.90 0.97 -7.60
N LEU A 68 -6.68 0.26 -8.43
CA LEU A 68 -7.16 0.78 -9.70
C LEU A 68 -7.98 2.08 -9.54
N GLN A 69 -8.71 2.20 -8.44
CA GLN A 69 -9.52 3.37 -8.13
C GLN A 69 -8.70 4.59 -7.64
N HIS A 70 -7.54 4.38 -7.06
CA HIS A 70 -6.81 5.43 -6.34
C HIS A 70 -5.37 5.67 -6.80
N MET A 71 -4.83 4.78 -7.65
CA MET A 71 -3.46 4.90 -8.13
C MET A 71 -3.28 6.14 -9.01
N ARG A 72 -2.14 6.79 -8.84
CA ARG A 72 -1.71 7.94 -9.62
C ARG A 72 -0.38 7.61 -10.29
N ARG A 73 -0.28 7.90 -11.59
CA ARG A 73 0.96 7.69 -12.33
C ARG A 73 2.09 8.58 -11.77
N VAL A 74 3.27 7.99 -11.63
CA VAL A 74 4.50 8.68 -11.23
C VAL A 74 5.61 8.43 -12.25
N SER A 75 6.69 9.21 -12.15
CA SER A 75 7.87 8.96 -12.97
C SER A 75 8.66 7.76 -12.44
N GLU A 76 9.39 7.08 -13.32
CA GLU A 76 10.32 6.01 -12.94
C GLU A 76 11.34 6.49 -11.90
N LYS A 77 11.89 7.70 -12.08
CA LYS A 77 12.81 8.31 -11.11
C LYS A 77 12.17 8.49 -9.73
N SER A 78 10.90 8.86 -9.66
CA SER A 78 10.16 8.97 -8.39
C SER A 78 9.93 7.59 -7.77
N TYR A 79 9.65 6.59 -8.60
CA TYR A 79 9.46 5.21 -8.17
C TYR A 79 10.74 4.61 -7.59
N PHE A 80 11.90 4.80 -8.23
CA PHE A 80 13.19 4.28 -7.78
C PHE A 80 14.03 5.30 -6.97
N GLY A 81 13.39 6.31 -6.40
CA GLY A 81 14.09 7.34 -5.62
C GLY A 81 14.78 6.79 -4.37
N GLU A 82 15.89 7.42 -3.99
CA GLU A 82 16.73 7.04 -2.82
C GLU A 82 15.97 7.12 -1.48
N TYR A 83 14.93 7.95 -1.41
CA TYR A 83 14.09 8.14 -0.21
C TYR A 83 12.75 7.40 -0.28
N THR A 84 12.54 6.58 -1.31
CA THR A 84 11.25 5.89 -1.47
C THR A 84 11.21 4.69 -0.53
N GLU A 85 10.19 4.63 0.33
CA GLU A 85 9.95 3.48 1.20
C GLU A 85 9.68 2.21 0.37
N ILE A 86 10.53 1.21 0.50
CA ILE A 86 10.41 -0.10 -0.14
C ILE A 86 10.20 -1.12 0.97
N SER A 87 9.18 -1.96 0.82
CA SER A 87 8.94 -3.06 1.77
C SER A 87 9.68 -4.34 1.36
N GLY A 88 9.88 -4.50 0.05
CA GLY A 88 10.36 -5.74 -0.55
C GLY A 88 9.32 -6.86 -0.60
N CYS A 89 8.08 -6.58 -0.17
CA CYS A 89 6.92 -7.46 -0.33
C CYS A 89 6.11 -7.00 -1.54
N LEU A 90 6.01 -7.84 -2.56
CA LEU A 90 5.26 -7.53 -3.77
C LEU A 90 4.20 -8.60 -4.00
N GLY A 91 2.93 -8.19 -4.02
CA GLY A 91 1.83 -9.03 -4.51
C GLY A 91 1.58 -8.76 -5.98
N GLY A 92 1.25 -9.80 -6.74
CA GLY A 92 1.00 -9.73 -8.17
C GLY A 92 -0.42 -10.19 -8.53
N ALA A 93 -1.09 -9.47 -9.42
CA ALA A 93 -2.38 -9.87 -9.97
C ALA A 93 -2.46 -9.65 -11.48
N SER A 94 -3.27 -10.47 -12.16
CA SER A 94 -3.72 -10.20 -13.53
C SER A 94 -5.07 -9.48 -13.46
N VAL A 95 -5.28 -8.51 -14.34
CA VAL A 95 -6.57 -7.83 -14.50
C VAL A 95 -6.96 -7.89 -15.96
N THR A 96 -8.08 -8.56 -16.23
CA THR A 96 -8.68 -8.65 -17.56
C THR A 96 -9.82 -7.65 -17.67
N PHE A 97 -9.79 -6.81 -18.70
CA PHE A 97 -10.83 -5.84 -19.01
C PHE A 97 -11.85 -6.39 -20.01
N LYS A 98 -13.05 -5.80 -20.05
CA LYS A 98 -14.14 -6.17 -20.97
C LYS A 98 -13.75 -6.11 -22.45
N ASN A 99 -12.81 -5.24 -22.81
CA ASN A 99 -12.30 -5.11 -24.19
C ASN A 99 -11.19 -6.12 -24.53
N GLY A 100 -10.89 -7.08 -23.64
CA GLY A 100 -9.85 -8.08 -23.85
C GLY A 100 -8.43 -7.64 -23.49
N LYS A 101 -8.22 -6.37 -23.11
CA LYS A 101 -6.94 -5.93 -22.55
C LYS A 101 -6.63 -6.70 -21.27
N VAL A 102 -5.38 -7.11 -21.09
CA VAL A 102 -4.88 -7.70 -19.84
C VAL A 102 -3.72 -6.87 -19.34
N ILE A 103 -3.69 -6.59 -18.05
CA ILE A 103 -2.53 -6.04 -17.37
C ILE A 103 -2.07 -6.98 -16.27
N VAL A 104 -0.79 -6.95 -15.97
CA VAL A 104 -0.25 -7.46 -14.72
C VAL A 104 0.07 -6.26 -13.84
N ILE A 105 -0.38 -6.31 -12.60
CA ILE A 105 -0.20 -5.28 -11.59
C ILE A 105 0.57 -5.86 -10.41
N GLY A 106 1.69 -5.24 -10.07
CA GLY A 106 2.43 -5.46 -8.84
C GLY A 106 2.05 -4.38 -7.83
N ILE A 107 1.73 -4.77 -6.59
CA ILE A 107 1.33 -3.86 -5.51
C ILE A 107 2.18 -4.14 -4.28
N GLU A 108 2.95 -3.14 -3.86
CA GLU A 108 3.63 -3.15 -2.57
C GLU A 108 2.71 -2.60 -1.46
N PRO A 109 2.85 -3.09 -0.22
CA PRO A 109 2.17 -2.55 0.95
C PRO A 109 2.42 -1.06 1.21
N THR A 110 3.51 -0.52 0.69
CA THR A 110 3.84 0.92 0.76
C THR A 110 3.01 1.77 -0.20
N GLY A 111 2.13 1.17 -1.02
CA GLY A 111 1.32 1.86 -2.03
C GLY A 111 2.03 2.01 -3.38
N ARG A 112 3.28 1.57 -3.50
CA ARG A 112 4.01 1.50 -4.77
C ARG A 112 3.38 0.46 -5.67
N ILE A 113 3.16 0.82 -6.92
CA ILE A 113 2.52 -0.04 -7.91
C ILE A 113 3.30 0.03 -9.22
N ASN A 114 3.53 -1.11 -9.84
CA ASN A 114 4.00 -1.21 -11.22
C ASN A 114 2.99 -1.99 -12.07
N ILE A 115 2.81 -1.57 -13.33
CA ILE A 115 1.88 -2.19 -14.27
C ILE A 115 2.56 -2.39 -15.62
N PHE A 116 2.40 -3.56 -16.21
CA PHE A 116 2.63 -3.78 -17.63
C PHE A 116 1.41 -4.37 -18.33
N GLU A 117 1.21 -4.00 -19.59
CA GLU A 117 0.22 -4.66 -20.45
C GLU A 117 0.76 -6.03 -20.87
N SER A 118 -0.12 -7.04 -20.87
CA SER A 118 0.26 -8.42 -21.12
C SER A 118 -0.66 -9.11 -22.10
N ASN A 119 -0.16 -10.20 -22.68
CA ASN A 119 -0.94 -11.09 -23.53
C ASN A 119 -1.71 -12.10 -22.65
N ALA A 120 -2.48 -12.99 -23.26
CA ALA A 120 -3.25 -14.00 -22.54
C ALA A 120 -2.39 -15.02 -21.75
N LYS A 121 -1.07 -15.08 -22.00
CA LYS A 121 -0.10 -15.87 -21.25
C LYS A 121 0.59 -15.08 -20.13
N LEU A 122 0.12 -13.85 -19.87
CA LEU A 122 0.69 -12.91 -18.90
C LEU A 122 2.11 -12.44 -19.25
N GLU A 123 2.53 -12.60 -20.51
CA GLU A 123 3.81 -12.07 -20.98
C GLU A 123 3.64 -10.60 -21.41
N PRO A 124 4.62 -9.72 -21.16
CA PRO A 124 4.52 -8.32 -21.56
C PRO A 124 4.30 -8.16 -23.07
N THR A 125 3.26 -7.41 -23.47
CA THR A 125 3.04 -7.06 -24.89
C THR A 125 3.86 -5.85 -25.32
N ASN A 126 4.16 -4.97 -24.36
CA ASN A 126 5.01 -3.81 -24.51
C ASN A 126 6.04 -3.86 -23.37
N ALA A 127 7.33 -3.68 -23.67
CA ALA A 127 8.41 -3.76 -22.67
C ALA A 127 8.44 -2.57 -21.68
N LEU A 128 7.48 -1.65 -21.76
CA LEU A 128 7.45 -0.43 -20.96
C LEU A 128 6.51 -0.61 -19.77
N GLU A 129 7.09 -0.85 -18.60
CA GLU A 129 6.38 -0.74 -17.33
C GLU A 129 5.90 0.69 -17.09
N SER A 130 4.77 0.82 -16.40
CA SER A 130 4.28 2.09 -15.88
C SER A 130 4.26 2.05 -14.37
N PHE A 131 4.70 3.14 -13.75
CA PHE A 131 4.84 3.26 -12.31
C PHE A 131 3.76 4.15 -11.71
N TYR A 132 3.28 3.79 -10.53
CA TYR A 132 2.22 4.48 -9.82
C TYR A 132 2.50 4.52 -8.32
N ASP A 133 1.84 5.46 -7.67
CA ASP A 133 1.73 5.57 -6.23
C ASP A 133 0.25 5.59 -5.83
N CYS A 134 -0.06 5.00 -4.69
CA CYS A 134 -1.38 4.96 -4.09
C CYS A 134 -1.25 5.18 -2.57
N ALA A 135 -1.20 6.44 -2.16
CA ALA A 135 -1.17 6.82 -0.74
C ALA A 135 -2.34 6.20 0.07
N PRO A 136 -3.60 6.17 -0.42
CA PRO A 136 -4.67 5.48 0.31
C PRO A 136 -4.44 3.97 0.46
N CYS A 137 -3.77 3.35 -0.51
CA CYS A 137 -3.40 1.92 -0.42
C CYS A 137 -2.38 1.71 0.71
N LYS A 138 -1.40 2.61 0.84
CA LYS A 138 -0.45 2.61 1.97
C LYS A 138 -1.20 2.70 3.28
N GLU A 139 -2.10 3.68 3.45
CA GLU A 139 -2.86 3.86 4.70
C GLU A 139 -3.72 2.64 5.03
N ARG A 140 -4.48 2.12 4.05
CA ARG A 140 -5.35 0.94 4.22
C ARG A 140 -4.55 -0.32 4.52
N LYS A 141 -3.47 -0.58 3.76
CA LYS A 141 -2.60 -1.75 4.01
C LYS A 141 -1.89 -1.62 5.35
N MET A 142 -1.36 -0.44 5.72
CA MET A 142 -0.73 -0.21 7.03
C MET A 142 -1.72 -0.40 8.19
N ALA A 143 -2.98 -0.02 8.02
CA ALA A 143 -4.04 -0.29 9.01
C ALA A 143 -4.35 -1.79 9.14
N LEU A 144 -4.43 -2.53 8.03
CA LEU A 144 -4.60 -3.99 8.02
C LEU A 144 -3.36 -4.73 8.55
N LEU A 145 -2.18 -4.14 8.32
CA LEU A 145 -0.87 -4.62 8.76
C LEU A 145 -0.63 -4.47 10.26
N LYS A 146 -1.28 -3.52 10.93
CA LYS A 146 -1.14 -3.33 12.37
C LYS A 146 -1.50 -4.61 13.14
N ASP A 147 -2.53 -5.31 12.68
CA ASP A 147 -2.98 -6.56 13.27
C ASP A 147 -2.03 -7.74 12.95
N ALA A 148 -1.53 -7.81 11.71
CA ALA A 148 -0.49 -8.76 11.31
C ALA A 148 0.82 -8.59 12.10
N LEU A 149 1.32 -7.36 12.19
CA LEU A 149 2.53 -7.02 12.94
C LEU A 149 2.36 -7.32 14.43
N ASN A 150 1.18 -7.05 15.01
CA ASN A 150 0.89 -7.41 16.39
C ASN A 150 0.91 -8.94 16.62
N ARG A 151 0.42 -9.73 15.68
CA ARG A 151 0.51 -11.21 15.75
C ARG A 151 1.95 -11.70 15.58
N ALA A 152 2.72 -11.09 14.68
CA ALA A 152 4.13 -11.43 14.49
C ALA A 152 4.97 -11.13 15.74
N ASP A 153 4.77 -9.96 16.34
CA ASP A 153 5.41 -9.55 17.60
C ASP A 153 5.01 -10.49 18.75
N GLU A 154 3.74 -10.90 18.81
CA GLU A 154 3.28 -11.87 19.80
C GLU A 154 3.97 -13.23 19.63
N ARG A 155 4.04 -13.78 18.41
CA ARG A 155 4.75 -15.04 18.13
C ARG A 155 6.24 -14.95 18.48
N ARG A 156 6.88 -13.83 18.16
CA ARG A 156 8.30 -13.60 18.45
C ARG A 156 8.55 -13.52 19.96
N LEU A 157 7.80 -12.69 20.68
CA LEU A 157 7.98 -12.46 22.10
C LEU A 157 7.68 -13.72 22.92
N ARG A 158 6.58 -14.44 22.61
CA ARG A 158 6.27 -15.72 23.27
C ARG A 158 7.35 -16.77 23.04
N ARG A 159 7.95 -16.83 21.85
CA ARG A 159 9.08 -17.72 21.56
C ARG A 159 10.33 -17.35 22.34
N LEU A 160 10.68 -16.06 22.42
CA LEU A 160 11.83 -15.61 23.21
C LEU A 160 11.67 -15.96 24.70
N GLU A 161 10.45 -15.85 25.22
CA GLU A 161 10.12 -16.24 26.59
C GLU A 161 10.22 -17.75 26.80
N ALA A 162 9.66 -18.55 25.87
CA ALA A 162 9.76 -20.01 25.89
C ALA A 162 11.22 -20.52 25.77
N GLU A 163 12.07 -19.79 25.04
CA GLU A 163 13.50 -20.07 24.91
C GLU A 163 14.33 -19.54 26.10
N GLY A 164 13.71 -18.88 27.09
CA GLY A 164 14.39 -18.29 28.25
C GLY A 164 15.26 -17.07 27.93
N LYS A 165 15.11 -16.48 26.73
CA LYS A 165 15.86 -15.28 26.30
C LYS A 165 15.30 -13.99 26.88
N ILE A 166 14.05 -14.02 27.36
CA ILE A 166 13.44 -12.96 28.16
C ILE A 166 12.74 -13.58 29.38
N PRO A 167 12.61 -12.83 30.50
CA PRO A 167 11.92 -13.33 31.70
C PRO A 167 10.46 -13.71 31.43
N PRO A 168 9.89 -14.66 32.21
CA PRO A 168 8.46 -14.94 32.18
C PRO A 168 7.62 -13.69 32.50
N GLY A 169 6.54 -13.47 31.76
CA GLY A 169 5.68 -12.28 31.80
C GLY A 169 6.17 -11.09 30.95
N GLU A 170 7.44 -11.11 30.51
CA GLU A 170 8.04 -9.98 29.79
C GLU A 170 7.52 -9.87 28.35
N ALA A 171 7.10 -10.99 27.75
CA ALA A 171 6.52 -11.01 26.42
C ALA A 171 5.25 -10.16 26.34
N GLU A 172 4.37 -10.30 27.34
CA GLU A 172 3.08 -9.61 27.39
C GLU A 172 3.25 -8.10 27.68
N HIS A 173 4.17 -7.76 28.58
CA HIS A 173 4.51 -6.37 28.88
C HIS A 173 5.02 -5.63 27.63
N ARG A 174 5.98 -6.23 26.91
CA ARG A 174 6.53 -5.64 25.68
C ARG A 174 5.50 -5.55 24.56
N LEU A 175 4.64 -6.56 24.41
CA LEU A 175 3.57 -6.54 23.42
C LEU A 175 2.59 -5.39 23.66
N LYS A 176 2.25 -5.11 24.92
CA LYS A 176 1.37 -4.00 25.30
C LYS A 176 1.98 -2.63 24.95
N VAL A 177 3.28 -2.46 25.17
CA VAL A 177 4.00 -1.23 24.78
C VAL A 177 4.00 -1.07 23.26
N LEU A 178 4.35 -2.12 22.52
CA LEU A 178 4.40 -2.11 21.04
C LEU A 178 3.04 -1.79 20.41
N ARG A 179 1.95 -2.32 20.98
CA ARG A 179 0.57 -2.04 20.53
C ARG A 179 0.16 -0.59 20.76
N ASN A 180 0.68 0.04 21.81
CA ASN A 180 0.34 1.42 22.18
C ASN A 180 1.22 2.47 21.47
N SER A 181 2.40 2.10 20.98
CA SER A 181 3.32 3.01 20.27
C SER A 181 3.08 3.07 18.75
N ARG A 182 2.17 2.25 18.22
CA ARG A 182 1.72 2.24 16.82
C ARG A 182 0.32 2.83 16.72
#